data_AF-F0GWK2-F1
#
_entry.id   AF-F0GWK2-F1
#
_cell.length_a   1.000
_cell.length_b   1.000
_cell.length_c   1.000
_cell.angle_alpha   90.00
_cell.angle_beta   90.00
_cell.angle_gamma   90.00
#
_symmetry.space_group_name_H-M   'P 1'
#
loop_
_entity.id
_entity.type
_entity.pdbx_description
1 polymer ?
#
loop_
_entity_poly.entity_id
_entity_poly.type
_entity_poly.pdbx_seq_one_letter_code
_entity_poly.pdbx_strand_id
1 'polypeptide(L)'
;MKKGFISIYVLLLLLILSVSIAFISDQSENNQEIKSSLLDKKQATYDAESSINIYLKEEKESLLAYIDSDFDRDISNLSKDEIANLKEDSVYYKNNNNKINLTRVKDFYRDDLKEANKKTYKVSNESVYKSSLGESRAYIDASINPILLEKNPISYDENKEYIDKLGINDYEILDNKAFNKKKEYGPCVIVEGDMKLTKDANIKGILIVKGKIDHNGKSLTVDGLLACNGYSQDKLSYTNDYELFKDNIGNLNSKYSLQIISKQAY
;
A
#
# COMPACT_ATOMS: atom_id res chain seq x y z
N MET A 1 -82.95 16.22 25.18
CA MET A 1 -81.70 16.63 24.51
C MET A 1 -80.39 16.07 25.10
N LYS A 2 -80.34 15.52 26.32
CA LYS A 2 -79.05 15.03 26.90
C LYS A 2 -78.48 13.75 26.24
N LYS A 3 -79.32 12.85 25.73
CA LYS A 3 -78.88 11.58 25.10
C LYS A 3 -78.20 11.76 23.74
N GLY A 4 -78.65 12.74 22.93
CA GLY A 4 -78.02 13.06 21.64
C GLY A 4 -76.64 13.72 21.79
N PHE A 5 -76.46 14.56 22.81
CA PHE A 5 -75.16 15.15 23.13
C PHE A 5 -74.13 14.09 23.56
N ILE A 6 -74.51 13.14 24.43
CA ILE A 6 -73.64 12.02 24.82
C ILE A 6 -73.24 11.19 23.59
N SER A 7 -74.16 10.94 22.66
CA SER A 7 -73.89 10.21 21.41
C SER A 7 -72.87 10.93 20.52
N ILE A 8 -72.93 12.26 20.43
CA ILE A 8 -71.98 13.05 19.62
C ILE A 8 -70.59 13.02 20.23
N TYR A 9 -70.46 13.20 21.56
CA TYR A 9 -69.16 13.12 22.23
C TYR A 9 -68.52 11.74 22.11
N VAL A 10 -69.30 10.67 22.22
CA VAL A 10 -68.82 9.30 22.02
C VAL A 10 -68.35 9.10 20.57
N LEU A 11 -69.10 9.60 19.59
CA LEU A 11 -68.69 9.56 18.17
C LEU A 11 -67.39 10.31 17.92
N LEU A 12 -67.23 11.48 18.53
CA LEU A 12 -66.05 12.31 18.37
C LEU A 12 -64.83 11.66 19.05
N LEU A 13 -65.01 11.03 20.21
CA LEU A 13 -63.99 10.20 20.88
C LEU A 13 -63.59 8.99 20.03
N LEU A 14 -64.56 8.26 19.47
CA LEU A 14 -64.29 7.12 18.60
C LEU A 14 -63.57 7.55 17.31
N LEU A 15 -63.92 8.70 16.75
CA LEU A 15 -63.24 9.27 15.59
C LEU A 15 -61.79 9.64 15.90
N ILE A 16 -61.54 10.32 17.04
CA ILE A 16 -60.17 10.65 17.46
C ILE A 16 -59.36 9.37 17.69
N LEU A 17 -59.97 8.35 18.32
CA LEU A 17 -59.33 7.07 18.58
C LEU A 17 -59.00 6.33 17.27
N SER A 18 -59.93 6.29 16.30
CA SER A 18 -59.69 5.63 15.01
C SER A 18 -58.57 6.31 14.22
N VAL A 19 -58.56 7.65 14.19
CA VAL A 19 -57.50 8.43 13.52
C VAL A 19 -56.16 8.22 14.22
N SER A 20 -56.15 8.17 15.56
CA SER A 20 -54.92 7.94 16.33
C SER A 20 -54.35 6.54 16.10
N ILE A 21 -55.20 5.50 16.04
CA ILE A 21 -54.78 4.12 15.77
C ILE A 21 -54.23 4.00 14.35
N ALA A 22 -54.92 4.57 13.36
CA ALA A 22 -54.45 4.58 11.97
C ALA A 22 -53.09 5.27 11.85
N PHE A 23 -52.92 6.44 12.46
CA PHE A 23 -51.65 7.15 12.48
C PHE A 23 -50.52 6.34 13.12
N ILE A 24 -50.77 5.69 14.27
CA ILE A 24 -49.76 4.86 14.94
C ILE A 24 -49.39 3.63 14.09
N SER A 25 -50.37 3.02 13.42
CA SER A 25 -50.15 1.88 12.53
C SER A 25 -49.23 2.27 11.37
N ASP A 26 -49.57 3.35 10.66
CA ASP A 26 -48.78 3.86 9.53
C ASP A 26 -47.35 4.23 9.97
N GLN A 27 -47.20 4.87 11.15
CA GLN A 27 -45.89 5.19 11.70
C GLN A 27 -45.09 3.93 12.07
N SER A 28 -45.75 2.88 12.59
CA SER A 28 -45.10 1.62 12.94
C SER A 28 -44.58 0.90 11.70
N GLU A 29 -45.38 0.82 10.64
CA GLU A 29 -45.01 0.19 9.37
C GLU A 29 -43.84 0.94 8.71
N ASN A 30 -43.96 2.27 8.57
CA ASN A 30 -42.87 3.11 8.04
C ASN A 30 -41.57 2.94 8.85
N ASN A 31 -41.66 2.89 10.18
CA ASN A 31 -40.49 2.69 11.03
C ASN A 31 -39.86 1.29 10.86
N GLN A 32 -40.66 0.26 10.59
CA GLN A 32 -40.15 -1.08 10.31
C GLN A 32 -39.42 -1.13 8.96
N GLU A 33 -40.00 -0.52 7.91
CA GLU A 33 -39.36 -0.43 6.59
C GLU A 33 -38.03 0.35 6.63
N ILE A 34 -38.00 1.47 7.37
CA ILE A 34 -36.76 2.23 7.59
C ILE A 34 -35.71 1.36 8.30
N LYS A 35 -36.12 0.61 9.34
CA LYS A 35 -35.21 -0.29 10.07
C LYS A 35 -34.68 -1.41 9.19
N SER A 36 -35.51 -2.03 8.36
CA SER A 36 -35.06 -3.08 7.43
C SER A 36 -34.11 -2.52 6.38
N SER A 37 -34.42 -1.35 5.81
CA SER A 37 -33.54 -0.68 4.84
C SER A 37 -32.18 -0.31 5.45
N LEU A 38 -32.18 0.20 6.69
CA LEU A 38 -30.94 0.48 7.42
C LEU A 38 -30.13 -0.79 7.72
N LEU A 39 -30.80 -1.89 8.04
CA LEU A 39 -30.13 -3.18 8.30
C LEU A 39 -29.53 -3.77 7.02
N ASP A 40 -30.28 -3.71 5.91
CA ASP A 40 -29.81 -4.15 4.60
C ASP A 40 -28.61 -3.31 4.13
N LYS A 41 -28.64 -1.99 4.36
CA LYS A 41 -27.50 -1.10 4.11
C LYS A 41 -26.29 -1.45 4.96
N LYS A 42 -26.46 -1.68 6.26
CA LYS A 42 -25.36 -2.11 7.14
C LYS A 42 -24.73 -3.40 6.63
N GLN A 43 -25.54 -4.39 6.23
CA GLN A 43 -25.04 -5.65 5.70
C GLN A 43 -24.19 -5.42 4.45
N ALA A 44 -24.66 -4.63 3.49
CA ALA A 44 -23.91 -4.28 2.29
C ALA A 44 -22.56 -3.58 2.63
N THR A 45 -22.58 -2.62 3.55
CA THR A 45 -21.37 -1.91 3.99
C THR A 45 -20.36 -2.85 4.67
N TYR A 46 -20.83 -3.78 5.52
CA TYR A 46 -19.99 -4.80 6.14
C TYR A 46 -19.36 -5.76 5.14
N ASP A 47 -20.12 -6.15 4.11
CA ASP A 47 -19.62 -7.03 3.06
C ASP A 47 -18.55 -6.32 2.21
N ALA A 48 -18.73 -5.02 1.94
CA ALA A 48 -17.73 -4.21 1.25
C ALA A 48 -16.44 -4.04 2.07
N GLU A 49 -16.57 -3.73 3.36
CA GLU A 49 -15.42 -3.61 4.27
C GLU A 49 -14.66 -4.93 4.43
N SER A 50 -15.39 -6.04 4.55
CA SER A 50 -14.79 -7.37 4.65
C SER A 50 -13.98 -7.74 3.40
N SER A 51 -14.50 -7.42 2.21
CA SER A 51 -13.80 -7.67 0.95
C SER A 51 -12.49 -6.89 0.84
N ILE A 52 -12.47 -5.63 1.27
CA ILE A 52 -11.23 -4.84 1.34
C ILE A 52 -10.25 -5.45 2.36
N ASN A 53 -10.73 -5.83 3.54
CA ASN A 53 -9.86 -6.40 4.57
C ASN A 53 -9.21 -7.71 4.11
N ILE A 54 -9.95 -8.54 3.36
CA ILE A 54 -9.43 -9.75 2.73
C ILE A 54 -8.39 -9.38 1.68
N TYR A 55 -8.72 -8.46 0.74
CA TYR A 55 -7.79 -8.02 -0.29
C TYR A 55 -6.44 -7.54 0.28
N LEU A 56 -6.47 -6.68 1.30
CA LEU A 56 -5.26 -6.13 1.91
C LEU A 56 -4.39 -7.17 2.62
N LYS A 57 -4.98 -8.29 3.03
CA LYS A 57 -4.29 -9.34 3.78
C LYS A 57 -3.83 -10.47 2.86
N GLU A 58 -4.70 -10.93 1.98
CA GLU A 58 -4.52 -12.14 1.18
C GLU A 58 -3.96 -11.81 -0.22
N GLU A 59 -4.31 -10.66 -0.79
CA GLU A 59 -3.89 -10.22 -2.13
C GLU A 59 -2.80 -9.13 -2.08
N LYS A 60 -2.00 -9.13 -1.02
CA LYS A 60 -0.93 -8.15 -0.80
C LYS A 60 0.07 -8.11 -1.97
N GLU A 61 0.37 -9.27 -2.56
CA GLU A 61 1.29 -9.37 -3.70
C GLU A 61 0.74 -8.68 -4.95
N SER A 62 -0.57 -8.84 -5.26
CA SER A 62 -1.20 -8.12 -6.38
C SER A 62 -1.19 -6.61 -6.16
N LEU A 63 -1.45 -6.17 -4.92
CA LEU A 63 -1.36 -4.75 -4.55
C LEU A 63 0.06 -4.21 -4.77
N LEU A 64 1.08 -4.92 -4.30
CA LEU A 64 2.47 -4.52 -4.46
C LEU A 64 2.92 -4.49 -5.92
N ALA A 65 2.51 -5.48 -6.73
CA ALA A 65 2.81 -5.51 -8.16
C ALA A 65 2.20 -4.32 -8.90
N TYR A 66 0.96 -3.93 -8.54
CA TYR A 66 0.36 -2.71 -9.09
C TYR A 66 1.14 -1.46 -8.67
N ILE A 67 1.48 -1.34 -7.38
CA ILE A 67 2.26 -0.21 -6.87
C ILE A 67 3.58 -0.08 -7.62
N ASP A 68 4.33 -1.18 -7.78
CA ASP A 68 5.61 -1.20 -8.49
C ASP A 68 5.46 -0.68 -9.93
N SER A 69 4.43 -1.14 -10.65
CA SER A 69 4.16 -0.68 -12.03
C SER A 69 3.73 0.79 -12.15
N ASP A 70 3.12 1.35 -11.11
CA ASP A 70 2.61 2.74 -11.11
C ASP A 70 3.56 3.73 -10.44
N PHE A 71 4.50 3.29 -9.60
CA PHE A 71 5.27 4.15 -8.70
C PHE A 71 6.00 5.28 -9.44
N ASP A 72 6.63 4.94 -10.56
CA ASP A 72 7.40 5.84 -11.42
C ASP A 72 6.57 6.39 -12.60
N ARG A 73 5.30 5.99 -12.72
CA ARG A 73 4.43 6.45 -13.79
C ARG A 73 4.12 7.93 -13.60
N ASP A 74 4.43 8.71 -14.63
CA ASP A 74 3.97 10.10 -14.72
C ASP A 74 2.46 10.15 -14.98
N ILE A 75 1.72 10.82 -14.07
CA ILE A 75 0.26 11.03 -14.17
C ILE A 75 -0.11 12.51 -14.19
N SER A 76 0.87 13.39 -14.33
CA SER A 76 0.66 14.84 -14.41
C SER A 76 -0.36 15.18 -15.50
N ASN A 77 -0.24 14.52 -16.66
CA ASN A 77 -1.07 14.72 -17.84
C ASN A 77 -2.34 13.85 -17.90
N LEU A 78 -2.56 12.94 -16.94
CA LEU A 78 -3.79 12.14 -16.93
C LEU A 78 -4.97 12.94 -16.35
N SER A 79 -6.14 12.76 -16.99
CA SER A 79 -7.42 13.26 -16.52
C SER A 79 -7.85 12.56 -15.22
N LYS A 80 -8.83 13.16 -14.52
CA LYS A 80 -9.42 12.56 -13.30
C LYS A 80 -10.00 11.18 -13.57
N ASP A 81 -10.63 10.98 -14.72
CA ASP A 81 -11.31 9.74 -15.07
C ASP A 81 -10.31 8.63 -15.45
N GLU A 82 -9.20 8.99 -16.12
CA GLU A 82 -8.11 8.05 -16.40
C GLU A 82 -7.42 7.58 -15.12
N ILE A 83 -7.34 8.45 -14.10
CA ILE A 83 -6.76 8.12 -12.80
C ILE A 83 -7.71 7.24 -11.98
N ALA A 84 -9.01 7.55 -12.00
CA ALA A 84 -10.03 6.77 -11.29
C ALA A 84 -10.10 5.31 -11.74
N ASN A 85 -9.70 5.02 -12.98
CA ASN A 85 -9.77 3.69 -13.61
C ASN A 85 -8.41 3.00 -13.75
N LEU A 86 -7.40 3.36 -12.94
CA LEU A 86 -6.02 2.87 -13.15
C LEU A 86 -5.86 1.34 -13.00
N LYS A 87 -6.61 0.67 -12.12
CA LYS A 87 -6.68 -0.80 -12.07
C LYS A 87 -7.94 -1.31 -11.37
N GLU A 88 -8.56 -2.34 -11.94
CA GLU A 88 -9.62 -3.15 -11.32
C GLU A 88 -9.05 -4.54 -11.04
N ASP A 89 -9.17 -5.01 -9.80
CA ASP A 89 -8.87 -6.38 -9.35
C ASP A 89 -10.15 -7.05 -8.81
N SER A 90 -10.07 -8.33 -8.46
CA SER A 90 -11.21 -9.07 -7.90
C SER A 90 -10.81 -9.91 -6.68
N VAL A 91 -11.69 -9.98 -5.68
CA VAL A 91 -11.55 -10.85 -4.51
C VAL A 91 -12.77 -11.74 -4.36
N TYR A 92 -12.52 -13.03 -4.13
CA TYR A 92 -13.57 -13.99 -3.83
C TYR A 92 -13.95 -13.92 -2.34
N TYR A 93 -15.21 -13.59 -2.04
CA TYR A 93 -15.75 -13.59 -0.68
C TYR A 93 -17.22 -13.96 -0.68
N LYS A 94 -17.65 -14.82 0.26
CA LYS A 94 -19.02 -15.34 0.40
C LYS A 94 -19.63 -15.84 -0.92
N ASN A 95 -18.86 -16.65 -1.66
CA ASN A 95 -19.26 -17.19 -2.96
C ASN A 95 -19.53 -16.16 -4.06
N ASN A 96 -18.99 -14.95 -3.92
CA ASN A 96 -19.08 -13.90 -4.93
C ASN A 96 -17.71 -13.31 -5.24
N ASN A 97 -17.52 -12.89 -6.51
CA ASN A 97 -16.37 -12.11 -6.93
C ASN A 97 -16.68 -10.63 -6.70
N ASN A 98 -16.11 -10.06 -5.64
CA ASN A 98 -16.22 -8.65 -5.34
C ASN A 98 -15.13 -7.88 -6.10
N LYS A 99 -15.51 -6.78 -6.75
CA LYS A 99 -14.59 -5.93 -7.52
C LYS A 99 -13.83 -4.99 -6.61
N ILE A 100 -12.51 -5.06 -6.62
CA ILE A 100 -11.63 -4.14 -5.88
C ILE A 100 -11.07 -3.13 -6.86
N ASN A 101 -11.38 -1.86 -6.64
CA ASN A 101 -10.85 -0.76 -7.44
C ASN A 101 -9.61 -0.18 -6.76
N LEU A 102 -8.53 -0.04 -7.52
CA LEU A 102 -7.26 0.55 -7.10
C LEU A 102 -7.00 1.83 -7.88
N THR A 103 -6.73 2.91 -7.15
CA THR A 103 -6.51 4.22 -7.75
C THR A 103 -5.37 4.93 -7.03
N ARG A 104 -4.40 5.49 -7.77
CA ARG A 104 -3.48 6.48 -7.18
C ARG A 104 -4.23 7.78 -6.87
N VAL A 105 -4.07 8.27 -5.65
CA VAL A 105 -4.63 9.56 -5.24
C VAL A 105 -3.74 10.67 -5.79
N LYS A 106 -4.24 11.39 -6.80
CA LYS A 106 -3.59 12.62 -7.31
C LYS A 106 -3.84 13.75 -6.33
N ASP A 107 -2.78 14.31 -5.76
CA ASP A 107 -2.88 15.53 -4.97
C ASP A 107 -2.76 16.72 -5.93
N PHE A 108 -3.91 17.15 -6.48
CA PHE A 108 -4.04 18.24 -7.46
C PHE A 108 -3.40 19.59 -7.06
N TYR A 109 -2.95 19.74 -5.81
CA TYR A 109 -2.49 21.00 -5.26
C TYR A 109 -1.02 21.00 -4.79
N ARG A 110 -0.30 19.86 -4.79
CA ARG A 110 1.00 19.74 -4.08
C ARG A 110 1.98 18.71 -4.66
N ASP A 111 2.03 18.53 -5.98
CA ASP A 111 3.04 17.65 -6.60
C ASP A 111 4.48 18.15 -6.39
N ASP A 112 4.68 19.41 -5.98
CA ASP A 112 5.95 20.05 -5.63
C ASP A 112 6.45 19.74 -4.19
N LEU A 113 5.59 19.20 -3.32
CA LEU A 113 5.89 18.95 -1.91
C LEU A 113 5.90 17.46 -1.53
N LYS A 114 5.58 16.54 -2.45
CA LYS A 114 5.68 15.11 -2.18
C LYS A 114 7.10 14.62 -2.36
N GLU A 115 7.62 13.98 -1.32
CA GLU A 115 8.81 13.16 -1.41
C GLU A 115 8.66 12.20 -2.61
N ALA A 116 9.61 12.24 -3.55
CA ALA A 116 9.59 11.37 -4.74
C ALA A 116 9.37 9.89 -4.37
N ASN A 117 9.79 9.53 -3.16
CA ASN A 117 9.81 8.19 -2.59
C ASN A 117 8.52 7.76 -1.87
N LYS A 118 7.42 8.53 -1.94
CA LYS A 118 6.14 8.22 -1.28
C LYS A 118 4.93 8.54 -2.17
N LYS A 119 3.99 7.60 -2.27
CA LYS A 119 2.72 7.72 -3.02
C LYS A 119 1.54 7.21 -2.18
N THR A 120 0.33 7.68 -2.50
CA THR A 120 -0.90 7.29 -1.79
C THR A 120 -1.87 6.63 -2.75
N TYR A 121 -2.42 5.50 -2.33
CA TYR A 121 -3.36 4.67 -3.09
C TYR A 121 -4.69 4.54 -2.34
N LYS A 122 -5.77 4.54 -3.11
CA LYS A 122 -7.14 4.25 -2.65
C LYS A 122 -7.51 2.86 -3.12
N VAL A 123 -7.90 2.01 -2.17
CA VAL A 123 -8.51 0.70 -2.41
C VAL A 123 -9.99 0.82 -2.07
N SER A 124 -10.88 0.51 -3.00
CA SER A 124 -12.33 0.67 -2.78
C SER A 124 -13.12 -0.52 -3.31
N ASN A 125 -14.25 -0.78 -2.67
CA ASN A 125 -15.18 -1.81 -3.06
C ASN A 125 -16.62 -1.31 -2.84
N GLU A 126 -17.51 -1.76 -3.71
CA GLU A 126 -18.95 -1.60 -3.57
C GLU A 126 -19.58 -2.98 -3.48
N SER A 127 -20.57 -3.12 -2.60
CA SER A 127 -21.34 -4.34 -2.42
C SER A 127 -22.83 -4.02 -2.40
N VAL A 128 -23.63 -4.92 -2.97
CA VAL A 128 -25.10 -4.78 -3.01
C VAL A 128 -25.71 -5.94 -2.26
N TYR A 129 -26.49 -5.62 -1.23
CA TYR A 129 -27.31 -6.60 -0.51
C TYR A 129 -28.79 -6.26 -0.71
N LYS A 130 -29.53 -7.19 -1.35
CA LYS A 130 -30.88 -6.96 -1.88
C LYS A 130 -30.94 -5.75 -2.82
N SER A 131 -31.26 -4.57 -2.29
CA SER A 131 -31.34 -3.31 -3.04
C SER A 131 -30.59 -2.16 -2.35
N SER A 132 -29.82 -2.48 -1.31
CA SER A 132 -29.00 -1.51 -0.59
C SER A 132 -27.55 -1.60 -1.06
N LEU A 133 -27.00 -0.45 -1.46
CA LEU A 133 -25.60 -0.28 -1.78
C LEU A 133 -24.82 0.04 -0.50
N GLY A 134 -23.72 -0.66 -0.30
CA GLY A 134 -22.71 -0.36 0.71
C GLY A 134 -21.36 -0.14 0.03
N GLU A 135 -20.62 0.83 0.54
CA GLU A 135 -19.31 1.19 0.00
C GLU A 135 -18.25 1.12 1.10
N SER A 136 -17.04 0.73 0.72
CA SER A 136 -15.89 0.80 1.58
C SER A 136 -14.67 1.30 0.83
N ARG A 137 -13.78 1.98 1.55
CA ARG A 137 -12.51 2.47 1.03
C ARG A 137 -11.42 2.47 2.10
N ALA A 138 -10.20 2.14 1.68
CA ALA A 138 -8.98 2.25 2.45
C ALA A 138 -7.97 3.11 1.70
N TYR A 139 -7.24 3.96 2.43
CA TYR A 139 -6.13 4.74 1.90
C TYR A 139 -4.82 4.19 2.43
N ILE A 140 -3.87 3.96 1.52
CA ILE A 140 -2.59 3.31 1.80
C ILE A 140 -1.48 4.21 1.28
N ASP A 141 -0.54 4.54 2.14
CA ASP A 141 0.73 5.10 1.74
C ASP A 141 1.68 3.97 1.38
N ALA A 142 2.29 4.07 0.20
CA ALA A 142 3.39 3.24 -0.23
C ALA A 142 4.64 4.11 -0.33
N SER A 143 5.72 3.69 0.32
CA SER A 143 7.02 4.38 0.24
C SER A 143 8.13 3.41 -0.10
N ILE A 144 9.16 3.88 -0.80
CA ILE A 144 10.41 3.11 -0.92
C ILE A 144 10.92 2.84 0.49
N ASN A 145 11.42 1.63 0.72
CA ASN A 145 11.95 1.26 2.01
C ASN A 145 13.13 2.17 2.40
N PRO A 146 13.12 2.78 3.60
CA PRO A 146 14.16 3.74 4.02
C PRO A 146 15.58 3.20 3.94
N ILE A 147 15.80 1.90 4.18
CA ILE A 147 17.12 1.27 4.09
C ILE A 147 17.70 1.41 2.67
N LEU A 148 16.86 1.39 1.64
CA LEU A 148 17.28 1.55 0.24
C LEU A 148 17.65 2.99 -0.10
N LEU A 149 17.32 3.94 0.77
CA LEU A 149 17.57 5.38 0.60
C LEU A 149 18.63 5.89 1.58
N GLU A 150 19.29 4.99 2.32
CA GLU A 150 20.23 5.36 3.37
C GLU A 150 21.45 6.08 2.77
N LYS A 151 21.79 7.24 3.35
CA LYS A 151 22.88 8.10 2.83
C LYS A 151 24.26 7.62 3.21
N ASN A 152 24.35 6.66 4.12
CA ASN A 152 25.57 6.02 4.54
C ASN A 152 25.53 4.53 4.23
N PRO A 153 26.70 3.87 4.12
CA PRO A 153 26.76 2.42 4.09
C PRO A 153 26.06 1.82 5.32
N ILE A 154 25.31 0.74 5.11
CA ILE A 154 24.60 0.04 6.19
C ILE A 154 25.44 -1.14 6.72
N SER A 155 25.28 -1.45 8.01
CA SER A 155 25.87 -2.66 8.59
C SER A 155 25.18 -3.90 8.03
N TYR A 156 25.95 -4.87 7.51
CA TYR A 156 25.38 -6.13 7.01
C TYR A 156 24.77 -6.93 8.17
N ASP A 157 25.49 -7.10 9.28
CA ASP A 157 25.03 -7.92 10.40
C ASP A 157 23.76 -7.36 11.06
N GLU A 158 23.66 -6.04 11.21
CA GLU A 158 22.48 -5.39 11.79
C GLU A 158 21.26 -5.45 10.87
N ASN A 159 21.47 -5.50 9.55
CA ASN A 159 20.41 -5.50 8.55
C ASN A 159 20.28 -6.83 7.80
N LYS A 160 20.92 -7.89 8.31
CA LYS A 160 21.06 -9.17 7.60
C LYS A 160 19.73 -9.74 7.15
N GLU A 161 18.76 -9.79 8.06
CA GLU A 161 17.44 -10.35 7.78
C GLU A 161 16.73 -9.59 6.64
N TYR A 162 16.89 -8.27 6.60
CA TYR A 162 16.32 -7.44 5.53
C TYR A 162 17.05 -7.65 4.21
N ILE A 163 18.39 -7.61 4.23
CA ILE A 163 19.24 -7.79 3.05
C ILE A 163 19.01 -9.15 2.41
N ASP A 164 18.94 -10.22 3.21
CA ASP A 164 18.68 -11.59 2.74
C ASP A 164 17.26 -11.69 2.11
N LYS A 165 16.31 -10.85 2.53
CA LYS A 165 14.95 -10.77 1.98
C LYS A 165 14.82 -9.85 0.77
N LEU A 166 15.84 -9.12 0.34
CA LEU A 166 15.75 -8.23 -0.82
C LEU A 166 15.41 -8.98 -2.12
N GLY A 167 15.76 -10.27 -2.19
CA GLY A 167 15.54 -11.07 -3.40
C GLY A 167 16.33 -10.52 -4.58
N ILE A 168 17.63 -10.28 -4.38
CA ILE A 168 18.50 -9.64 -5.37
C ILE A 168 18.64 -10.53 -6.60
N ASN A 169 18.35 -9.97 -7.77
CA ASN A 169 18.49 -10.61 -9.08
C ASN A 169 19.74 -10.10 -9.80
N ASP A 170 20.26 -10.89 -10.75
CA ASP A 170 21.40 -10.55 -11.63
C ASP A 170 22.66 -10.12 -10.86
N TYR A 171 23.04 -10.90 -9.84
CA TYR A 171 24.22 -10.66 -9.02
C TYR A 171 25.43 -11.52 -9.40
N GLU A 172 26.62 -10.94 -9.21
CA GLU A 172 27.89 -11.67 -9.28
C GLU A 172 28.38 -12.01 -7.86
N ILE A 173 28.65 -13.29 -7.59
CA ILE A 173 29.36 -13.70 -6.36
C ILE A 173 30.85 -13.61 -6.63
N LEU A 174 31.54 -12.80 -5.84
CA LEU A 174 32.99 -12.63 -5.93
C LEU A 174 33.68 -13.24 -4.72
N ASP A 175 34.79 -13.94 -4.98
CA ASP A 175 35.72 -14.27 -3.91
C ASP A 175 36.46 -13.02 -3.43
N ASN A 176 37.10 -13.14 -2.25
CA ASN A 176 37.85 -12.05 -1.63
C ASN A 176 39.06 -11.54 -2.45
N LYS A 177 39.39 -12.15 -3.59
CA LYS A 177 40.50 -11.79 -4.49
C LYS A 177 40.03 -11.29 -5.86
N ALA A 178 38.73 -11.21 -6.13
CA ALA A 178 38.20 -10.98 -7.47
C ALA A 178 38.28 -9.51 -7.94
N PHE A 179 38.56 -8.57 -7.05
CA PHE A 179 38.79 -7.15 -7.39
C PHE A 179 40.22 -6.91 -7.90
N ASN A 180 40.64 -7.68 -8.90
CA ASN A 180 42.00 -7.70 -9.45
C ASN A 180 42.11 -7.07 -10.85
N LYS A 181 41.02 -6.52 -11.40
CA LYS A 181 40.98 -5.80 -12.67
C LYS A 181 40.26 -4.47 -12.49
N LYS A 182 40.78 -3.41 -13.13
CA LYS A 182 40.11 -2.12 -13.20
C LYS A 182 38.94 -2.26 -14.17
N LYS A 183 37.75 -2.53 -13.65
CA LYS A 183 36.50 -2.68 -14.40
C LYS A 183 35.36 -2.12 -13.53
N GLU A 184 34.29 -1.71 -14.19
CA GLU A 184 32.99 -1.51 -13.55
C GLU A 184 32.36 -2.89 -13.28
N TYR A 185 31.93 -3.12 -12.03
CA TYR A 185 31.35 -4.39 -11.60
C TYR A 185 29.84 -4.26 -11.37
N GLY A 186 29.09 -5.19 -11.97
CA GLY A 186 27.66 -5.45 -11.76
C GLY A 186 26.71 -4.24 -11.89
N PRO A 187 25.41 -4.50 -11.81
CA PRO A 187 24.49 -3.74 -10.98
C PRO A 187 24.44 -4.30 -9.54
N CYS A 188 24.90 -5.55 -9.29
CA CYS A 188 24.86 -6.21 -7.98
C CYS A 188 26.08 -7.13 -7.77
N VAL A 189 26.78 -6.97 -6.64
CA VAL A 189 27.96 -7.76 -6.26
C VAL A 189 27.84 -8.24 -4.81
N ILE A 190 28.05 -9.53 -4.57
CA ILE A 190 28.03 -10.13 -3.24
C ILE A 190 29.38 -10.78 -2.94
N VAL A 191 29.95 -10.43 -1.78
CA VAL A 191 31.19 -11.01 -1.25
C VAL A 191 30.88 -11.76 0.02
N GLU A 192 31.15 -13.07 0.01
CA GLU A 192 31.03 -13.93 1.18
C GLU A 192 32.26 -13.74 2.10
N GLY A 193 32.08 -13.00 3.20
CA GLY A 193 33.13 -12.71 4.18
C GLY A 193 33.84 -11.38 3.95
N ASP A 194 35.09 -11.30 4.41
CA ASP A 194 35.91 -10.09 4.29
C ASP A 194 36.38 -9.87 2.84
N MET A 195 36.24 -8.64 2.36
CA MET A 195 36.66 -8.19 1.03
C MET A 195 38.02 -7.51 1.11
N LYS A 196 38.98 -7.94 0.28
CA LYS A 196 40.28 -7.28 0.15
C LYS A 196 40.46 -6.65 -1.22
N LEU A 197 40.63 -5.34 -1.27
CA LEU A 197 40.90 -4.64 -2.52
C LEU A 197 42.36 -4.83 -2.94
N THR A 198 42.56 -5.33 -4.17
CA THR A 198 43.90 -5.43 -4.78
C THR A 198 44.14 -4.35 -5.83
N LYS A 199 43.07 -3.76 -6.36
CA LYS A 199 43.04 -2.60 -7.25
C LYS A 199 41.88 -1.68 -6.88
N ASP A 200 41.89 -0.47 -7.42
CA ASP A 200 40.75 0.44 -7.32
C ASP A 200 39.53 -0.20 -8.02
N ALA A 201 38.36 -0.08 -7.39
CA ALA A 201 37.11 -0.67 -7.86
C ALA A 201 36.00 0.37 -7.89
N ASN A 202 35.13 0.26 -8.89
CA ASN A 202 33.91 1.04 -8.99
C ASN A 202 32.71 0.09 -9.15
N ILE A 203 31.73 0.24 -8.26
CA ILE A 203 30.46 -0.47 -8.28
C ILE A 203 29.36 0.53 -8.59
N LYS A 204 28.55 0.24 -9.60
CA LYS A 204 27.29 0.94 -9.83
C LYS A 204 26.16 0.00 -9.47
N GLY A 205 25.33 0.36 -8.50
CA GLY A 205 24.29 -0.47 -7.92
C GLY A 205 24.67 -1.05 -6.56
N ILE A 206 24.40 -2.33 -6.30
CA ILE A 206 24.49 -2.95 -4.98
C ILE A 206 25.85 -3.60 -4.76
N LEU A 207 26.50 -3.30 -3.63
CA LEU A 207 27.60 -4.07 -3.08
C LEU A 207 27.23 -4.59 -1.68
N ILE A 208 27.22 -5.90 -1.51
CA ILE A 208 27.05 -6.55 -0.20
C ILE A 208 28.34 -7.29 0.14
N VAL A 209 28.95 -6.92 1.26
CA VAL A 209 30.11 -7.60 1.83
C VAL A 209 29.70 -8.15 3.18
N LYS A 210 29.65 -9.49 3.30
CA LYS A 210 29.26 -10.18 4.54
C LYS A 210 30.41 -10.25 5.55
N GLY A 211 31.08 -9.11 5.74
CA GLY A 211 32.33 -8.96 6.45
C GLY A 211 32.83 -7.52 6.34
N LYS A 212 34.13 -7.33 6.55
CA LYS A 212 34.80 -6.02 6.48
C LYS A 212 35.45 -5.80 5.12
N ILE A 213 35.62 -4.54 4.76
CA ILE A 213 36.34 -4.10 3.56
C ILE A 213 37.74 -3.65 3.98
N ASP A 214 38.75 -4.42 3.59
CA ASP A 214 40.16 -4.01 3.63
C ASP A 214 40.52 -3.30 2.31
N HIS A 215 40.65 -1.98 2.40
CA HIS A 215 41.01 -1.16 1.25
C HIS A 215 42.44 -1.37 0.76
N ASN A 216 43.37 -1.81 1.63
CA ASN A 216 44.78 -2.03 1.28
C ASN A 216 45.41 -0.87 0.45
N GLY A 217 45.07 0.37 0.83
CA GLY A 217 45.52 1.61 0.17
C GLY A 217 44.84 1.94 -1.17
N LYS A 218 43.86 1.15 -1.61
CA LYS A 218 43.06 1.33 -2.85
C LYS A 218 41.76 2.07 -2.59
N SER A 219 41.25 2.69 -3.64
CA SER A 219 39.98 3.42 -3.59
C SER A 219 38.81 2.52 -4.01
N LEU A 220 37.69 2.65 -3.30
CA LEU A 220 36.41 2.04 -3.64
C LEU A 220 35.40 3.15 -3.91
N THR A 221 34.74 3.09 -5.05
CA THR A 221 33.54 3.90 -5.34
C THR A 221 32.34 2.98 -5.39
N VAL A 222 31.26 3.35 -4.70
CA VAL A 222 29.96 2.68 -4.78
C VAL A 222 28.89 3.75 -5.03
N ASP A 223 28.30 3.68 -6.22
CA ASP A 223 27.16 4.49 -6.65
C ASP A 223 25.91 3.60 -6.59
N GLY A 224 25.29 3.49 -5.41
CA GLY A 224 24.14 2.64 -5.10
C GLY A 224 24.15 2.17 -3.64
N LEU A 225 23.65 0.97 -3.35
CA LEU A 225 23.56 0.45 -1.99
C LEU A 225 24.85 -0.25 -1.55
N LEU A 226 25.41 0.14 -0.40
CA LEU A 226 26.54 -0.56 0.23
C LEU A 226 26.14 -1.15 1.59
N ALA A 227 26.27 -2.47 1.74
CA ALA A 227 26.15 -3.15 3.02
C ALA A 227 27.46 -3.84 3.41
N CYS A 228 28.04 -3.48 4.56
CA CYS A 228 29.26 -4.12 5.08
C CYS A 228 29.44 -3.88 6.59
N ASN A 229 30.23 -4.72 7.26
CA ASN A 229 30.46 -4.64 8.71
C ASN A 229 31.63 -3.73 9.12
N GLY A 230 32.28 -3.06 8.16
CA GLY A 230 33.34 -2.10 8.44
C GLY A 230 34.17 -1.76 7.20
N TYR A 231 34.68 -0.54 7.15
CA TYR A 231 35.45 0.02 6.03
C TYR A 231 36.31 1.21 6.49
N SER A 232 37.24 1.67 5.64
CA SER A 232 38.06 2.86 5.88
C SER A 232 37.47 4.06 5.16
N GLN A 233 36.97 5.05 5.90
CA GLN A 233 36.19 6.15 5.33
C GLN A 233 37.00 7.05 4.36
N ASP A 234 38.32 7.17 4.55
CA ASP A 234 39.22 7.95 3.68
C ASP A 234 39.44 7.31 2.30
N LYS A 235 39.02 6.05 2.11
CA LYS A 235 39.20 5.27 0.87
C LYS A 235 37.89 4.86 0.21
N LEU A 236 36.76 5.32 0.75
CA LEU A 236 35.43 5.07 0.22
C LEU A 236 34.81 6.36 -0.32
N SER A 237 34.40 6.34 -1.58
CA SER A 237 33.47 7.31 -2.16
C SER A 237 32.12 6.62 -2.28
N TYR A 238 31.10 7.13 -1.58
CA TYR A 238 29.78 6.52 -1.51
C TYR A 238 28.70 7.52 -1.87
N THR A 239 27.85 7.14 -2.80
CA THR A 239 26.59 7.81 -3.12
C THR A 239 25.51 6.75 -3.22
N ASN A 240 24.37 6.93 -2.56
CA ASN A 240 23.24 6.04 -2.74
C ASN A 240 22.30 6.57 -3.83
N ASP A 241 22.37 5.97 -5.01
CA ASP A 241 21.44 6.23 -6.10
C ASP A 241 20.53 5.01 -6.33
N TYR A 242 19.29 5.13 -5.83
CA TYR A 242 18.28 4.09 -5.92
C TYR A 242 17.94 3.69 -7.36
N GLU A 243 17.99 4.64 -8.29
CA GLU A 243 17.66 4.39 -9.70
C GLU A 243 18.61 3.39 -10.36
N LEU A 244 19.84 3.26 -9.85
CA LEU A 244 20.85 2.35 -10.38
C LEU A 244 20.62 0.88 -10.02
N PHE A 245 19.77 0.58 -9.03
CA PHE A 245 19.59 -0.80 -8.55
C PHE A 245 18.14 -1.20 -8.22
N LYS A 246 17.16 -0.29 -8.36
CA LYS A 246 15.75 -0.58 -8.01
C LYS A 246 15.16 -1.80 -8.72
N ASP A 247 15.62 -2.09 -9.93
CA ASP A 247 15.14 -3.22 -10.75
C ASP A 247 15.80 -4.55 -10.35
N ASN A 248 16.89 -4.51 -9.59
CA ASN A 248 17.55 -5.69 -9.06
C ASN A 248 16.91 -6.21 -7.76
N ILE A 249 16.02 -5.43 -7.13
CA ILE A 249 15.29 -5.86 -5.93
C ILE A 249 14.03 -6.62 -6.35
N GLY A 250 14.09 -7.96 -6.32
CA GLY A 250 12.98 -8.81 -6.73
C GLY A 250 11.85 -8.91 -5.71
N ASN A 251 12.13 -8.70 -4.41
CA ASN A 251 11.10 -8.78 -3.39
C ASN A 251 10.42 -7.43 -3.15
N LEU A 252 9.19 -7.29 -3.67
CA LEU A 252 8.40 -6.06 -3.54
C LEU A 252 8.05 -5.71 -2.08
N ASN A 253 7.92 -6.69 -1.18
CA ASN A 253 7.68 -6.44 0.25
C ASN A 253 8.90 -5.80 0.92
N SER A 254 10.10 -6.06 0.39
CA SER A 254 11.32 -5.42 0.87
C SER A 254 11.51 -4.07 0.19
N LYS A 255 11.16 -3.95 -1.10
CA LYS A 255 11.23 -2.70 -1.88
C LYS A 255 10.32 -1.59 -1.34
N TYR A 256 9.09 -1.94 -0.96
CA TYR A 256 8.09 -0.96 -0.50
C TYR A 256 7.62 -1.22 0.93
N SER A 257 7.48 -0.13 1.69
CA SER A 257 6.75 -0.10 2.96
C SER A 257 5.32 0.38 2.71
N LEU A 258 4.33 -0.34 3.25
CA LEU A 258 2.90 -0.01 3.13
C LEU A 258 2.34 0.38 4.49
N GLN A 259 1.61 1.50 4.55
CA GLN A 259 0.93 1.99 5.75
C GLN A 259 -0.52 2.34 5.44
N ILE A 260 -1.47 1.77 6.19
CA ILE A 260 -2.88 2.16 6.10
C ILE A 260 -3.07 3.49 6.84
N ILE A 261 -3.54 4.51 6.13
CA ILE A 261 -3.77 5.86 6.66
C ILE A 261 -5.16 5.97 7.27
N SER A 262 -6.16 5.45 6.55
CA SER A 262 -7.55 5.49 7.00
C SER A 262 -8.39 4.42 6.31
N LYS A 263 -9.49 4.05 6.97
CA LYS A 263 -10.55 3.21 6.43
C LYS A 263 -11.89 3.88 6.67
N GLN A 264 -12.79 3.81 5.70
CA GLN A 264 -14.13 4.38 5.76
C GLN A 264 -15.11 3.43 5.10
N ALA A 265 -16.28 3.25 5.70
CA ALA A 265 -17.34 2.41 5.18
C ALA A 265 -18.68 3.13 5.39
N TYR A 266 -19.55 3.13 4.39
CA TYR A 266 -20.81 3.91 4.39
C TYR A 266 -21.90 3.31 3.50
#